data_AF-A0A956YF03-F1
#
_entry.id   AF-A0A956YF03-F1
#
_cell.length_a   1.000
_cell.length_b   1.000
_cell.length_c   1.000
_cell.angle_alpha   90.00
_cell.angle_beta   90.00
_cell.angle_gamma   90.00
#
_symmetry.space_group_name_H-M   'P 1'
#
loop_
_entity.id
_entity.type
_entity.pdbx_description
1 polymer ?
#
loop_
_entity_poly.entity_id
_entity_poly.type
_entity_poly.pdbx_seq_one_letter_code
_entity_poly.pdbx_strand_id
1 'polypeptide(L)'
;MSVDKLKAKLQLNRKKVMVSIRMPEDVVEDLKRIAPLLGFSGYQPLMRAYIGQGLRADLARLGEETELSRLVESLRRQGVNEDVLVTAVAEAKAEYRTD
;
A
#
# COMPACT_ATOMS: atom_id res chain seq x y z
N MET A 1 -6.63 -7.92 3.12
CA MET A 1 -7.61 -6.81 2.94
C MET A 1 -9.04 -7.37 2.93
N SER A 2 -10.01 -6.74 3.60
CA SER A 2 -11.42 -7.17 3.57
C SER A 2 -12.04 -6.98 2.17
N VAL A 3 -12.85 -7.94 1.75
CA VAL A 3 -13.60 -7.98 0.47
C VAL A 3 -14.45 -6.72 0.26
N ASP A 4 -14.97 -6.13 1.33
CA ASP A 4 -15.83 -4.93 1.27
C ASP A 4 -15.06 -3.68 0.86
N LYS A 5 -13.80 -3.54 1.32
CA LYS A 5 -12.91 -2.46 0.88
C LYS A 5 -12.53 -2.60 -0.59
N LEU A 6 -12.46 -3.83 -1.10
CA LEU A 6 -12.20 -4.10 -2.51
C LEU A 6 -13.40 -3.70 -3.37
N LYS A 7 -14.62 -4.09 -2.98
CA LYS A 7 -15.88 -3.72 -3.65
C LYS A 7 -16.06 -2.21 -3.74
N ALA A 8 -15.76 -1.47 -2.67
CA ALA A 8 -15.83 -0.01 -2.68
C ALA A 8 -14.86 0.64 -3.69
N LYS A 9 -13.67 0.05 -3.89
CA LYS A 9 -12.68 0.54 -4.87
C LYS A 9 -13.04 0.23 -6.32
N LEU A 10 -13.90 -0.77 -6.55
CA LEU A 10 -14.40 -1.19 -7.87
C LEU A 10 -15.66 -0.45 -8.33
N GLN A 11 -16.24 0.42 -7.49
CA GLN A 11 -17.39 1.23 -7.88
C GLN A 11 -17.02 2.23 -8.99
N LEU A 12 -17.67 2.07 -10.15
CA LEU A 12 -17.43 2.88 -11.35
C LEU A 12 -17.69 4.37 -11.12
N ASN A 13 -18.74 4.70 -10.34
CA ASN A 13 -19.18 6.07 -10.03
C ASN A 13 -18.67 6.59 -8.68
N ARG A 14 -17.49 6.15 -8.24
CA ARG A 14 -16.88 6.72 -7.02
C ARG A 14 -16.62 8.22 -7.21
N LYS A 15 -16.91 9.01 -6.17
CA LYS A 15 -16.64 10.46 -6.16
C LYS A 15 -15.14 10.70 -6.40
N LYS A 16 -14.83 11.54 -7.39
CA LYS A 16 -13.46 11.97 -7.71
C LYS A 16 -13.26 13.39 -7.19
N VAL A 17 -12.06 13.66 -6.70
CA VAL A 17 -11.62 15.00 -6.29
C VAL A 17 -10.52 15.44 -7.24
N MET A 18 -10.57 16.70 -7.68
CA MET A 18 -9.51 17.29 -8.48
C MET A 18 -8.33 17.65 -7.58
N VAL A 19 -7.13 17.24 -7.97
CA VAL A 19 -5.89 17.56 -7.26
C VAL A 19 -5.01 18.35 -8.22
N SER A 20 -4.53 19.52 -7.79
CA SER A 20 -3.57 20.33 -8.53
C SER A 20 -2.19 20.21 -7.86
N ILE A 21 -1.17 19.86 -8.64
CA ILE A 21 0.19 19.58 -8.17
C ILE A 21 1.16 20.29 -9.11
N ARG A 22 2.16 21.00 -8.55
CA ARG A 22 3.29 21.51 -9.33
C ARG A 22 4.32 20.39 -9.50
N MET A 23 4.79 20.19 -10.72
CA MET A 23 5.76 19.15 -11.08
C MET A 23 6.86 19.77 -11.94
N PRO A 24 8.13 19.34 -11.77
CA PRO A 24 9.20 19.73 -12.67
C PRO A 24 8.85 19.40 -14.13
N GLU A 25 9.24 20.27 -15.05
CA GLU A 25 8.89 20.15 -16.48
C GLU A 25 9.49 18.88 -17.10
N ASP A 26 10.75 18.60 -16.79
CA ASP A 26 11.47 17.40 -17.22
C ASP A 26 10.76 16.11 -16.80
N VAL A 27 10.21 16.07 -15.57
CA VAL A 27 9.44 14.91 -15.09
C VAL A 27 8.16 14.73 -15.90
N VAL A 28 7.47 15.82 -16.26
CA VAL A 28 6.24 15.74 -17.07
C VAL A 28 6.56 15.26 -18.49
N GLU A 29 7.65 15.73 -19.09
CA GLU A 29 8.10 15.28 -20.41
C GLU A 29 8.50 13.80 -20.41
N ASP A 30 9.18 13.35 -19.36
CA ASP A 30 9.52 11.95 -19.17
C ASP A 30 8.26 11.08 -19.07
N LEU A 31 7.28 11.50 -18.28
CA LEU A 31 6.01 10.80 -18.16
C LEU A 31 5.24 10.75 -19.50
N LYS A 32 5.25 11.83 -20.28
CA LYS A 32 4.64 11.86 -21.63
C LYS A 32 5.32 10.85 -22.56
N ARG A 33 6.65 10.79 -22.54
CA ARG A 33 7.45 9.89 -23.37
C ARG A 33 7.22 8.42 -23.04
N ILE A 34 7.17 8.05 -21.75
CA ILE A 34 7.05 6.65 -21.34
C ILE A 34 5.61 6.13 -21.31
N ALA A 35 4.61 7.00 -21.14
CA ALA A 35 3.21 6.58 -21.09
C ALA A 35 2.76 5.68 -22.25
N PRO A 36 2.97 6.04 -23.53
CA PRO A 36 2.57 5.16 -24.64
C PRO A 36 3.38 3.87 -24.70
N LEU A 37 4.67 3.92 -24.33
CA LEU A 37 5.54 2.74 -24.27
C LEU A 37 5.06 1.71 -23.23
N LEU A 38 4.44 2.21 -22.16
CA LEU A 38 3.84 1.39 -21.10
C LEU A 38 2.34 1.09 -21.35
N GLY A 39 1.80 1.40 -22.53
CA GLY A 39 0.41 1.10 -22.91
C GLY A 39 -0.65 2.02 -22.29
N PHE A 40 -0.25 3.18 -21.76
CA PHE A 40 -1.19 4.18 -21.26
C PHE A 40 -1.58 5.18 -22.34
N SER A 41 -2.84 5.64 -22.31
CA SER A 41 -3.34 6.68 -23.22
C SER A 41 -2.75 8.08 -22.99
N GLY A 42 -1.90 8.25 -21.97
CA GLY A 42 -1.19 9.49 -21.68
C GLY A 42 -0.56 9.52 -20.29
N TYR A 43 0.13 10.61 -19.98
CA TYR A 43 0.87 10.75 -18.72
C TYR A 43 -0.03 10.81 -17.48
N GLN A 44 -1.23 11.40 -17.56
CA GLN A 44 -2.15 11.48 -16.42
C GLN A 44 -2.68 10.08 -15.99
N PRO A 45 -3.12 9.18 -16.90
CA PRO A 45 -3.36 7.77 -16.56
C PRO A 45 -2.18 7.07 -15.91
N LEU A 46 -0.97 7.25 -16.44
CA LEU A 46 0.26 6.65 -15.90
C LEU A 46 0.54 7.15 -14.47
N MET A 47 0.48 8.46 -14.24
CA MET A 47 0.64 9.05 -12.90
C MET A 47 -0.33 8.45 -11.89
N ARG A 48 -1.60 8.31 -12.24
CA ARG A 48 -2.61 7.69 -11.35
C ARG A 48 -2.27 6.22 -11.06
N ALA A 49 -1.72 5.49 -12.03
CA ALA A 49 -1.30 4.11 -11.84
C ALA A 49 -0.12 4.01 -10.85
N TYR A 50 0.93 4.82 -11.03
CA TYR A 50 2.06 4.87 -10.09
C TYR A 50 1.65 5.23 -8.67
N ILE A 51 0.85 6.29 -8.51
CA ILE A 51 0.31 6.67 -7.19
C ILE A 51 -0.51 5.51 -6.59
N GLY A 52 -1.37 4.89 -7.39
CA GLY A 52 -2.21 3.78 -6.93
C GLY A 52 -1.43 2.52 -6.55
N GLN A 53 -0.32 2.24 -7.23
CA GLN A 53 0.56 1.12 -6.91
C GLN A 53 1.32 1.38 -5.61
N GLY A 54 2.05 2.49 -5.51
CA GLY A 54 2.81 2.84 -4.32
C GLY A 54 1.93 2.92 -3.07
N LEU A 55 0.78 3.60 -3.18
CA LEU A 55 -0.15 3.73 -2.06
C LEU A 55 -0.72 2.38 -1.61
N ARG A 56 -1.01 1.44 -2.53
CA ARG A 56 -1.48 0.11 -2.14
C ARG A 56 -0.41 -0.71 -1.43
N ALA A 57 0.84 -0.63 -1.90
CA ALA A 57 1.96 -1.31 -1.27
C ALA A 57 2.18 -0.79 0.16
N ASP A 58 2.21 0.52 0.34
CA ASP A 58 2.39 1.13 1.66
C ASP A 58 1.22 0.85 2.60
N LEU A 59 -0.03 0.93 2.12
CA LEU A 59 -1.20 0.61 2.92
C LEU A 59 -1.26 -0.86 3.34
N ALA A 60 -0.76 -1.78 2.51
CA ALA A 60 -0.66 -3.19 2.87
C ALA A 60 0.39 -3.38 3.97
N ARG A 61 1.61 -2.88 3.76
CA ARG A 61 2.71 -2.94 4.72
C ARG A 61 2.34 -2.34 6.08
N LEU A 62 1.83 -1.10 6.09
CA LEU A 62 1.42 -0.42 7.33
C LEU A 62 0.20 -1.07 7.98
N GLY A 63 -0.70 -1.67 7.18
CA GLY A 63 -1.84 -2.42 7.68
C GLY A 63 -1.41 -3.68 8.42
N GLU A 64 -0.50 -4.46 7.84
CA GLU A 64 0.08 -5.66 8.46
C GLU A 64 0.86 -5.33 9.73
N GLU A 65 1.68 -4.27 9.71
CA GLU A 65 2.40 -3.78 10.89
C GLU A 65 1.43 -3.39 12.03
N THR A 66 0.29 -2.76 11.70
CA THR A 66 -0.72 -2.35 12.68
C THR A 66 -1.48 -3.54 13.29
N GLU A 67 -1.88 -4.52 12.47
CA GLU A 67 -2.60 -5.70 12.97
C GLU A 67 -1.69 -6.60 13.83
N LEU A 68 -0.42 -6.79 13.43
CA LEU A 68 0.56 -7.50 14.24
C LEU A 68 0.79 -6.79 15.58
N SER A 69 0.93 -5.47 15.57
CA SER A 69 1.12 -4.69 16.80
C SER A 69 -0.07 -4.82 17.76
N ARG A 70 -1.31 -4.81 17.22
CA ARG A 70 -2.53 -5.02 18.02
C ARG A 70 -2.61 -6.43 18.61
N LEU A 71 -2.20 -7.44 17.83
CA LEU A 71 -2.15 -8.82 18.30
C LEU A 71 -1.14 -8.98 19.44
N VAL A 72 0.08 -8.46 19.29
CA VAL A 72 1.12 -8.49 20.32
C VAL A 72 0.64 -7.81 21.61
N GLU A 73 0.03 -6.63 21.51
CA GLU A 73 -0.54 -5.93 22.68
C GLU A 73 -1.70 -6.71 23.32
N SER A 74 -2.51 -7.43 22.52
CA SER A 74 -3.56 -8.30 23.05
C SER A 74 -2.97 -9.48 23.83
N LEU A 75 -1.94 -10.13 23.32
CA LEU A 75 -1.27 -11.26 23.97
C LEU A 75 -0.54 -10.83 25.25
N ARG A 76 0.14 -9.67 25.22
CA ARG A 76 0.77 -9.08 26.42
C ARG A 76 -0.26 -8.84 27.52
N ARG A 77 -1.45 -8.31 27.19
CA ARG A 77 -2.56 -8.13 28.15
C ARG A 77 -3.14 -9.45 28.67
N GLN A 78 -3.01 -10.54 27.92
CA GLN A 78 -3.40 -11.88 28.38
C GLN A 78 -2.31 -12.57 29.23
N GLY A 79 -1.18 -11.89 29.49
CA GLY A 79 -0.12 -12.41 30.35
C GLY A 79 0.92 -13.26 29.63
N VAL A 80 0.96 -13.22 28.29
CA VAL A 80 2.05 -13.88 27.54
C VAL A 80 3.37 -13.17 27.86
N ASN A 81 4.40 -13.97 28.18
CA ASN A 81 5.71 -13.47 28.56
C ASN A 81 6.38 -12.72 27.39
N GLU A 82 7.06 -11.62 27.70
CA GLU A 82 7.70 -10.75 26.72
C GLU A 82 8.74 -11.49 25.86
N ASP A 83 9.52 -12.41 26.45
CA ASP A 83 10.54 -13.16 25.73
C ASP A 83 9.92 -14.07 24.64
N VAL A 84 8.73 -14.61 24.92
CA VAL A 84 7.96 -15.42 23.99
C VAL A 84 7.39 -14.56 22.86
N LEU A 85 6.89 -13.35 23.18
CA LEU A 85 6.38 -12.41 22.18
C LEU A 85 7.46 -11.95 21.22
N VAL A 86 8.63 -11.57 21.74
CA VAL A 86 9.77 -11.12 20.92
C VAL A 86 10.23 -12.24 19.97
N THR A 87 10.36 -13.46 20.49
CA THR A 87 10.77 -14.63 19.71
C THR A 87 9.75 -14.94 18.60
N ALA A 88 8.46 -15.03 18.95
CA ALA A 88 7.40 -15.34 18.00
C ALA A 88 7.26 -14.27 16.89
N VAL A 89 7.43 -12.99 17.22
CA VAL A 89 7.40 -11.90 16.23
C VAL A 89 8.60 -11.97 15.29
N ALA A 90 9.78 -12.33 15.80
CA ALA A 90 10.99 -12.47 14.99
C ALA A 90 10.87 -13.66 14.02
N GLU A 91 10.37 -14.79 14.49
CA GLU A 91 10.11 -15.99 13.67
C GLU A 91 9.08 -15.70 12.58
N ALA A 92 7.93 -15.10 12.94
CA ALA A 92 6.90 -14.75 11.98
C ALA A 92 7.43 -13.83 10.87
N LYS A 93 8.26 -12.83 11.21
CA LYS A 93 8.87 -11.92 10.20
C LYS A 93 9.91 -12.59 9.32
N ALA A 94 10.58 -13.65 9.79
CA ALA A 94 11.57 -14.38 9.01
C ALA A 94 10.91 -15.24 7.92
N GLU A 95 9.75 -15.84 8.20
CA GLU A 95 8.98 -16.63 7.23
C GLU A 95 8.46 -15.78 6.05
N TYR A 96 8.03 -14.54 6.28
CA TYR A 96 7.56 -13.62 5.23
C TYR A 96 8.65 -13.14 4.25
N ARG A 97 9.93 -13.44 4.48
CA ARG A 97 11.05 -12.96 3.61
C ARG A 97 11.46 -13.96 2.53
N THR A 98 10.82 -15.13 2.50
CA THR A 98 11.19 -16.27 1.64
C THR A 98 10.28 -16.46 0.43
N ASP A 99 9.26 -15.62 0.26
CA ASP A 99 8.32 -15.57 -0.89
C ASP A 99 8.37 -14.21 -1.59
#